data_AF-A0A942P1W4-F1
#
_entry.id   AF-A0A942P1W4-F1
#
_cell.length_a   1.000
_cell.length_b   1.000
_cell.length_c   1.000
_cell.angle_alpha   90.00
_cell.angle_beta   90.00
_cell.angle_gamma   90.00
#
_symmetry.space_group_name_H-M   'P 1'
#
loop_
_entity.id
_entity.type
_entity.pdbx_description
1 polymer ?
#
loop_
_entity_poly.entity_id
_entity_poly.type
_entity_poly.pdbx_seq_one_letter_code
_entity_poly.pdbx_strand_id
1 'polypeptide(L)'
;MKQINILTITTVALLFTFQACKKREVFGNFDSLGVGSYLTLEKTNKTTIDYSRIGSESVSIDVKEFGSAIAKVIVYVTQGNANLNKSTWKKIKEYQYGGSTLTLNITASEMATALGITTAAMNPGTNYTLYNEVVTKDGVTYNAVNTVGALASNPNYRAVMTWSANVVCPFDPTGFAGNFRVREDEWADWGAGDVVTVTAATANTISLRVYPNPAYGTAIADIVVNINPATGAATVSNQKYGRYGSTEVSVTSVGTSNFVFACTGTIDLRLNHHVPGATSSSYGTYWLRLTKL
;
A
#
# COMPACT_ATOMS: atom_id res chain seq x y z
N MET A 1 -9.23 -3.72 -92.05
CA MET A 1 -8.31 -3.56 -90.90
C MET A 1 -8.58 -4.69 -89.90
N LYS A 2 -7.52 -5.49 -89.58
CA LYS A 2 -7.33 -6.47 -88.47
C LYS A 2 -8.34 -7.63 -88.36
N GLN A 3 -8.02 -8.91 -88.61
CA GLN A 3 -7.08 -9.89 -88.01
C GLN A 3 -7.32 -10.25 -86.51
N ILE A 4 -8.09 -11.34 -86.28
CA ILE A 4 -7.71 -12.69 -85.74
C ILE A 4 -7.08 -12.87 -84.32
N ASN A 5 -7.62 -13.90 -83.62
CA ASN A 5 -7.15 -14.77 -82.50
C ASN A 5 -7.32 -14.32 -81.03
N ILE A 6 -8.12 -14.99 -80.19
CA ILE A 6 -8.07 -16.36 -79.59
C ILE A 6 -7.17 -16.45 -78.33
N LEU A 7 -7.82 -16.80 -77.21
CA LEU A 7 -7.35 -17.40 -75.94
C LEU A 7 -6.36 -16.62 -75.04
N THR A 8 -6.85 -16.21 -73.87
CA THR A 8 -6.05 -16.31 -72.63
C THR A 8 -6.93 -16.40 -71.37
N ILE A 9 -7.10 -17.64 -70.89
CA ILE A 9 -6.92 -18.08 -69.50
C ILE A 9 -7.77 -17.38 -68.41
N THR A 10 -8.90 -18.01 -68.09
CA THR A 10 -9.16 -18.70 -66.81
C THR A 10 -8.29 -18.33 -65.59
N THR A 11 -8.41 -17.13 -65.03
CA THR A 11 -7.93 -16.81 -63.67
C THR A 11 -8.68 -15.63 -63.02
N VAL A 12 -10.01 -15.67 -63.05
CA VAL A 12 -10.83 -14.87 -62.11
C VAL A 12 -11.54 -15.85 -61.17
N ALA A 13 -10.73 -16.70 -60.55
CA ALA A 13 -11.12 -17.47 -59.38
C ALA A 13 -10.52 -16.77 -58.16
N LEU A 14 -11.38 -16.53 -57.16
CA LEU A 14 -10.98 -16.50 -55.75
C LEU A 14 -10.13 -15.31 -55.25
N LEU A 15 -10.65 -14.07 -55.34
CA LEU A 15 -10.08 -12.92 -54.61
C LEU A 15 -11.05 -12.26 -53.63
N PHE A 16 -12.12 -12.95 -53.21
CA PHE A 16 -13.15 -12.39 -52.32
C PHE A 16 -13.39 -13.13 -50.99
N THR A 17 -12.45 -13.94 -50.49
CA THR A 17 -12.64 -14.57 -49.16
C THR A 17 -11.34 -14.74 -48.37
N PHE A 18 -10.75 -13.65 -47.91
CA PHE A 18 -9.90 -13.68 -46.71
C PHE A 18 -10.18 -12.46 -45.82
N GLN A 19 -11.46 -12.18 -45.52
CA GLN A 19 -11.75 -11.79 -44.14
C GLN A 19 -11.62 -13.06 -43.31
N ALA A 20 -10.37 -13.38 -42.96
CA ALA A 20 -10.10 -14.34 -41.92
C ALA A 20 -10.79 -13.80 -40.66
N CYS A 21 -11.96 -14.36 -40.34
CA CYS A 21 -12.35 -14.57 -38.96
C CYS A 21 -11.10 -15.14 -38.27
N LYS A 22 -10.33 -14.29 -37.56
CA LYS A 22 -9.38 -14.79 -36.58
C LYS A 22 -10.23 -15.66 -35.66
N LYS A 23 -9.99 -16.98 -35.73
CA LYS A 23 -10.66 -17.95 -34.88
C LYS A 23 -10.51 -17.43 -33.46
N ARG A 24 -11.63 -17.20 -32.77
CA ARG A 24 -11.60 -16.74 -31.39
C ARG A 24 -10.95 -17.88 -30.59
N GLU A 25 -9.68 -17.71 -30.25
CA GLU A 25 -8.91 -18.65 -29.45
C GLU A 25 -9.72 -18.99 -28.19
N VAL A 26 -10.05 -20.27 -28.04
CA VAL A 26 -10.70 -20.78 -26.82
C VAL A 26 -9.58 -21.10 -25.84
N PHE A 27 -9.44 -20.27 -24.81
CA PHE A 27 -8.48 -20.48 -23.74
C PHE A 27 -8.67 -21.89 -23.14
N GLY A 28 -7.65 -22.76 -23.28
CA GLY A 28 -7.65 -24.12 -22.71
C GLY A 28 -7.35 -25.27 -23.68
N ASN A 29 -7.23 -25.02 -24.99
CA ASN A 29 -6.74 -26.02 -25.94
C ASN A 29 -5.20 -26.08 -25.94
N PHE A 30 -4.59 -27.26 -26.18
CA PHE A 30 -3.13 -27.40 -26.17
C PHE A 30 -2.44 -26.53 -27.25
N ASP A 31 -3.12 -26.27 -28.37
CA ASP A 31 -2.66 -25.35 -29.42
C ASP A 31 -2.59 -23.88 -28.96
N SER A 32 -3.35 -23.51 -27.91
CA SER A 32 -3.39 -22.14 -27.35
C SER A 32 -2.33 -21.92 -26.26
N LEU A 33 -1.57 -22.95 -25.87
CA LEU A 33 -0.52 -22.86 -24.85
C LEU A 33 0.68 -22.00 -25.29
N GLY A 34 0.82 -21.73 -26.60
CA GLY A 34 1.84 -20.85 -27.17
C GLY A 34 1.38 -19.41 -27.44
N VAL A 35 0.13 -19.06 -27.15
CA VAL A 35 -0.50 -17.80 -27.57
C VAL A 35 -0.79 -16.92 -26.35
N GLY A 36 0.26 -16.44 -25.69
CA GLY A 36 0.15 -15.53 -24.56
C GLY A 36 1.38 -14.67 -24.41
N SER A 37 1.23 -13.48 -23.81
CA SER A 37 2.35 -12.64 -23.42
C SER A 37 2.13 -12.10 -22.02
N TYR A 38 3.15 -12.16 -21.18
CA TYR A 38 3.10 -11.64 -19.82
C TYR A 38 4.48 -11.20 -19.35
N LEU A 39 4.50 -10.54 -18.19
CA LEU A 39 5.73 -10.15 -17.51
C LEU A 39 6.10 -11.18 -16.46
N THR A 40 7.34 -11.67 -16.52
CA THR A 40 7.95 -12.42 -15.42
C THR A 40 8.65 -11.45 -14.48
N LEU A 41 8.36 -11.54 -13.18
CA LEU A 41 9.08 -10.80 -12.15
C LEU A 41 10.52 -11.30 -12.09
N GLU A 42 11.50 -10.43 -12.33
CA GLU A 42 12.91 -10.72 -12.09
C GLU A 42 13.27 -10.40 -10.64
N LYS A 43 12.88 -9.21 -10.19
CA LYS A 43 13.23 -8.71 -8.86
C LYS A 43 12.20 -7.71 -8.34
N THR A 44 11.89 -7.79 -7.04
CA THR A 44 11.19 -6.72 -6.33
C THR A 44 12.22 -5.77 -5.73
N ASN A 45 12.26 -4.52 -6.20
CA ASN A 45 13.19 -3.51 -5.69
C ASN A 45 12.60 -2.81 -4.45
N LYS A 46 11.34 -2.36 -4.54
CA LYS A 46 10.64 -1.68 -3.43
C LYS A 46 9.12 -1.69 -3.65
N THR A 47 8.35 -1.99 -2.60
CA THR A 47 6.87 -2.00 -2.61
C THR A 47 6.25 -1.16 -1.49
N THR A 48 7.09 -0.37 -0.80
CA THR A 48 6.69 0.52 0.28
C THR A 48 6.97 1.96 -0.09
N ILE A 49 6.09 2.86 0.34
CA ILE A 49 6.23 4.31 0.20
C ILE A 49 6.36 4.86 1.62
N ASP A 50 7.47 5.48 1.93
CA ASP A 50 7.66 6.18 3.20
C ASP A 50 6.88 7.49 3.19
N TYR A 51 5.84 7.57 4.03
CA TYR A 51 4.98 8.75 4.10
C TYR A 51 5.74 10.03 4.47
N SER A 52 6.80 9.92 5.29
CA SER A 52 7.61 11.08 5.71
C SER A 52 8.33 11.76 4.53
N ARG A 53 8.57 11.00 3.45
CA ARG A 53 9.29 11.45 2.25
C ARG A 53 8.46 11.25 0.99
N ILE A 54 7.13 11.23 1.12
CA ILE A 54 6.19 10.81 0.07
C ILE A 54 6.37 11.55 -1.26
N GLY A 55 6.80 12.81 -1.24
CA GLY A 55 7.05 13.60 -2.45
C GLY A 55 8.19 13.07 -3.34
N SER A 56 9.15 12.32 -2.78
CA SER A 56 10.31 11.78 -3.50
C SER A 56 10.32 10.25 -3.57
N GLU A 57 9.33 9.59 -2.99
CA GLU A 57 9.31 8.13 -2.84
C GLU A 57 8.69 7.43 -4.04
N SER A 58 9.18 6.21 -4.30
CA SER A 58 8.71 5.36 -5.39
C SER A 58 8.71 3.88 -5.00
N VAL A 59 7.93 3.12 -5.76
CA VAL A 59 7.95 1.65 -5.76
C VAL A 59 8.45 1.16 -7.10
N SER A 60 9.16 0.04 -7.09
CA SER A 60 9.71 -0.53 -8.31
C SER A 60 9.88 -2.04 -8.30
N ILE A 61 9.72 -2.61 -9.50
CA ILE A 61 10.01 -4.01 -9.82
C ILE A 61 10.77 -4.07 -11.14
N ASP A 62 11.62 -5.08 -11.28
CA ASP A 62 12.26 -5.44 -12.54
C ASP A 62 11.53 -6.63 -13.14
N VAL A 63 11.22 -6.52 -14.43
CA VAL A 63 10.43 -7.52 -15.16
C VAL A 63 11.07 -7.85 -16.49
N LYS A 64 10.71 -9.02 -17.02
CA LYS A 64 11.12 -9.48 -18.34
C LYS A 64 9.90 -10.03 -19.10
N GLU A 65 9.92 -9.94 -20.41
CA GLU A 65 8.89 -10.52 -21.26
C GLU A 65 8.94 -12.04 -21.27
N PHE A 66 7.77 -12.65 -21.38
CA PHE A 66 7.62 -14.06 -21.73
C PHE A 66 6.52 -14.18 -22.79
N GLY A 67 6.72 -15.10 -23.74
CA GLY A 67 5.75 -15.39 -24.80
C GLY A 67 5.91 -14.45 -26.01
N SER A 68 4.80 -13.91 -26.51
CA SER A 68 4.84 -13.01 -27.69
C SER A 68 5.58 -11.71 -27.38
N ALA A 69 6.33 -11.20 -28.37
CA ALA A 69 7.17 -10.01 -28.22
C ALA A 69 6.37 -8.78 -27.76
N ILE A 70 6.79 -8.20 -26.65
CA ILE A 70 6.15 -7.04 -26.03
C ILE A 70 6.63 -5.76 -26.74
N ALA A 71 5.68 -4.88 -27.06
CA ALA A 71 5.98 -3.52 -27.51
C ALA A 71 6.04 -2.55 -26.34
N LYS A 72 5.04 -2.60 -25.46
CA LYS A 72 4.94 -1.71 -24.30
C LYS A 72 4.20 -2.34 -23.14
N VAL A 73 4.44 -1.78 -21.96
CA VAL A 73 3.74 -2.09 -20.71
C VAL A 73 3.01 -0.84 -20.23
N ILE A 74 1.71 -0.94 -19.97
CA ILE A 74 0.90 0.12 -19.38
C ILE A 74 0.67 -0.24 -17.91
N VAL A 75 1.00 0.67 -17.00
CA VAL A 75 0.79 0.47 -15.57
C VAL A 75 -0.43 1.28 -15.12
N TYR A 76 -1.32 0.61 -14.39
CA TYR A 76 -2.51 1.20 -13.78
C TYR A 76 -2.47 1.07 -12.25
N VAL A 77 -3.29 1.84 -11.55
CA VAL A 77 -3.44 1.79 -10.09
C VAL A 77 -4.90 1.76 -9.65
N THR A 78 -5.17 1.08 -8.55
CA THR A 78 -6.37 1.23 -7.72
C THR A 78 -5.97 1.33 -6.24
N GLN A 79 -6.79 1.99 -5.42
CA GLN A 79 -6.68 1.89 -3.97
C GLN A 79 -7.30 0.57 -3.49
N GLY A 80 -6.65 -0.06 -2.51
CA GLY A 80 -7.08 -1.33 -1.92
C GLY A 80 -6.65 -2.56 -2.70
N ASN A 81 -7.27 -3.70 -2.35
CA ASN A 81 -6.94 -5.00 -2.87
C ASN A 81 -7.18 -5.13 -4.38
N ALA A 82 -6.48 -6.08 -5.00
CA ALA A 82 -6.64 -6.40 -6.40
C ALA A 82 -8.10 -6.73 -6.74
N ASN A 83 -8.62 -6.09 -7.78
CA ASN A 83 -9.94 -6.37 -8.34
C ASN A 83 -9.84 -6.43 -9.87
N LEU A 84 -10.60 -7.34 -10.48
CA LEU A 84 -10.58 -7.55 -11.93
C LEU A 84 -11.55 -6.64 -12.68
N ASN A 85 -12.12 -5.63 -12.02
CA ASN A 85 -12.96 -4.64 -12.67
C ASN A 85 -12.09 -3.51 -13.25
N LYS A 86 -11.65 -3.69 -14.51
CA LYS A 86 -10.78 -2.75 -15.22
C LYS A 86 -11.34 -1.31 -15.28
N SER A 87 -12.65 -1.09 -15.16
CA SER A 87 -13.22 0.26 -15.13
C SER A 87 -12.76 1.10 -13.93
N THR A 88 -12.30 0.45 -12.87
CA THR A 88 -11.78 1.13 -11.67
C THR A 88 -10.30 1.51 -11.80
N TRP A 89 -9.59 0.90 -12.74
CA TRP A 89 -8.14 1.06 -12.90
C TRP A 89 -7.81 2.42 -13.50
N LYS A 90 -6.91 3.16 -12.85
CA LYS A 90 -6.45 4.47 -13.32
C LYS A 90 -5.09 4.34 -13.95
N LYS A 91 -4.95 4.74 -15.22
CA LYS A 91 -3.68 4.67 -15.94
C LYS A 91 -2.68 5.63 -15.32
N ILE A 92 -1.49 5.14 -15.02
CA ILE A 92 -0.38 5.94 -14.51
C ILE A 92 0.51 6.38 -15.66
N LYS A 93 1.15 5.41 -16.33
CA LYS A 93 2.08 5.65 -17.44
C LYS A 93 2.36 4.40 -18.26
N GLU A 94 3.08 4.58 -19.35
CA GLU A 94 3.50 3.52 -20.27
C GLU A 94 5.02 3.43 -20.35
N TYR A 95 5.53 2.22 -20.56
CA TYR A 95 6.94 1.91 -20.77
C TYR A 95 7.13 1.21 -22.10
N GLN A 96 8.08 1.66 -22.92
CA GLN A 96 8.49 0.91 -24.10
C GLN A 96 9.37 -0.27 -23.67
N TYR A 97 9.11 -1.45 -24.24
CA TYR A 97 9.87 -2.65 -23.92
C TYR A 97 11.01 -2.84 -24.92
N GLY A 98 12.25 -2.85 -24.42
CA GLY A 98 13.47 -2.86 -25.25
C GLY A 98 14.02 -4.25 -25.60
N GLY A 99 13.37 -5.34 -25.19
CA GLY A 99 13.89 -6.71 -25.41
C GLY A 99 14.78 -7.25 -24.27
N SER A 100 14.99 -6.45 -23.22
CA SER A 100 15.76 -6.80 -22.02
C SER A 100 14.95 -6.50 -20.76
N THR A 101 15.56 -6.71 -19.58
CA THR A 101 14.93 -6.37 -18.30
C THR A 101 14.44 -4.91 -18.30
N LEU A 102 13.16 -4.73 -17.99
CA LEU A 102 12.51 -3.44 -17.86
C LEU A 102 12.24 -3.15 -16.38
N THR A 103 12.65 -1.98 -15.91
CA THR A 103 12.29 -1.50 -14.58
C THR A 103 11.00 -0.70 -14.62
N LEU A 104 9.98 -1.17 -13.91
CA LEU A 104 8.75 -0.43 -13.68
C LEU A 104 8.89 0.37 -12.38
N ASN A 105 9.27 1.63 -12.46
CA ASN A 105 9.41 2.54 -11.32
C ASN A 105 8.28 3.58 -11.27
N ILE A 106 7.42 3.50 -10.25
CA ILE A 106 6.27 4.39 -10.10
C ILE A 106 6.46 5.27 -8.85
N THR A 107 6.42 6.59 -9.02
CA THR A 107 6.47 7.54 -7.90
C THR A 107 5.11 7.68 -7.22
N ALA A 108 5.10 8.07 -5.94
CA ALA A 108 3.87 8.37 -5.23
C ALA A 108 3.06 9.51 -5.89
N SER A 109 3.75 10.51 -6.46
CA SER A 109 3.11 11.62 -7.18
C SER A 109 2.38 11.16 -8.44
N GLU A 110 2.97 10.25 -9.22
CA GLU A 110 2.33 9.67 -10.40
C GLU A 110 1.07 8.86 -10.02
N MET A 111 1.12 8.09 -8.92
CA MET A 111 -0.05 7.36 -8.41
C MET A 111 -1.16 8.31 -7.95
N ALA A 112 -0.81 9.33 -7.15
CA ALA A 112 -1.78 10.31 -6.66
C ALA A 112 -2.48 11.04 -7.82
N THR A 113 -1.70 11.46 -8.83
CA THR A 113 -2.22 12.10 -10.04
C THR A 113 -3.20 11.20 -10.79
N ALA A 114 -2.85 9.93 -11.01
CA ALA A 114 -3.72 8.98 -11.70
C ALA A 114 -5.05 8.75 -10.94
N LEU A 115 -4.99 8.72 -9.61
CA LEU A 115 -6.15 8.55 -8.74
C LEU A 115 -6.99 9.83 -8.56
N GLY A 116 -6.50 10.99 -9.00
CA GLY A 116 -7.17 12.28 -8.79
C GLY A 116 -7.11 12.77 -7.34
N ILE A 117 -6.06 12.39 -6.61
CA ILE A 117 -5.82 12.79 -5.22
C ILE A 117 -4.47 13.51 -5.08
N THR A 118 -4.22 14.11 -3.92
CA THR A 118 -2.90 14.62 -3.55
C THR A 118 -2.09 13.53 -2.86
N THR A 119 -0.75 13.64 -2.86
CA THR A 119 0.11 12.71 -2.12
C THR A 119 -0.18 12.74 -0.62
N ALA A 120 -0.58 13.88 -0.06
CA ALA A 120 -1.00 14.00 1.34
C ALA A 120 -2.26 13.19 1.69
N ALA A 121 -3.10 12.83 0.70
CA ALA A 121 -4.26 11.97 0.92
C ALA A 121 -3.89 10.47 0.97
N MET A 122 -2.65 10.11 0.62
CA MET A 122 -2.17 8.73 0.67
C MET A 122 -1.75 8.37 2.10
N ASN A 123 -2.72 8.24 3.02
CA ASN A 123 -2.45 8.03 4.45
C ASN A 123 -1.64 6.75 4.73
N PRO A 124 -0.82 6.72 5.80
CA PRO A 124 -0.19 5.49 6.29
C PRO A 124 -1.19 4.34 6.48
N GLY A 125 -0.77 3.13 6.15
CA GLY A 125 -1.62 1.94 6.15
C GLY A 125 -2.46 1.75 4.90
N THR A 126 -2.49 2.74 3.99
CA THR A 126 -3.17 2.59 2.70
C THR A 126 -2.36 1.68 1.78
N ASN A 127 -3.04 0.67 1.23
CA ASN A 127 -2.52 -0.19 0.18
C ASN A 127 -3.05 0.28 -1.19
N TYR A 128 -2.19 0.20 -2.20
CA TYR A 128 -2.54 0.38 -3.60
C TYR A 128 -2.13 -0.87 -4.39
N THR A 129 -2.99 -1.27 -5.32
CA THR A 129 -2.68 -2.33 -6.28
C THR A 129 -2.28 -1.69 -7.61
N LEU A 130 -1.13 -2.08 -8.12
CA LEU A 130 -0.62 -1.74 -9.44
C LEU A 130 -0.89 -2.91 -10.40
N TYR A 131 -1.40 -2.60 -11.59
CA TYR A 131 -1.72 -3.59 -12.62
C TYR A 131 -0.84 -3.37 -13.84
N ASN A 132 -0.33 -4.46 -14.40
CA ASN A 132 0.44 -4.42 -15.62
C ASN A 132 -0.44 -4.91 -16.78
N GLU A 133 -0.53 -4.09 -17.82
CA GLU A 133 -1.11 -4.47 -19.11
C GLU A 133 0.00 -4.49 -20.14
N VAL A 134 0.23 -5.67 -20.70
CA VAL A 134 1.16 -5.89 -21.78
C VAL A 134 0.46 -5.62 -23.10
N VAL A 135 1.13 -4.88 -23.99
CA VAL A 135 0.72 -4.72 -25.39
C VAL A 135 1.84 -5.29 -26.27
N THR A 136 1.52 -6.32 -27.04
CA THR A 136 2.46 -6.98 -27.95
C THR A 136 2.69 -6.18 -29.23
N LYS A 137 3.74 -6.51 -29.99
CA LYS A 137 4.06 -5.82 -31.26
C LYS A 137 2.98 -5.95 -32.34
N ASP A 138 2.15 -6.99 -32.26
CA ASP A 138 0.97 -7.19 -33.12
C ASP A 138 -0.31 -6.57 -32.55
N GLY A 139 -0.22 -5.82 -31.44
CA GLY A 139 -1.31 -5.01 -30.87
C GLY A 139 -2.26 -5.76 -29.95
N VAL A 140 -1.96 -7.00 -29.58
CA VAL A 140 -2.76 -7.78 -28.63
C VAL A 140 -2.45 -7.36 -27.20
N THR A 141 -3.47 -7.30 -26.35
CA THR A 141 -3.33 -6.86 -24.95
C THR A 141 -3.54 -8.00 -23.97
N TYR A 142 -2.66 -8.12 -22.98
CA TYR A 142 -2.75 -9.11 -21.91
C TYR A 142 -2.65 -8.43 -20.54
N ASN A 143 -3.56 -8.75 -19.63
CA ASN A 143 -3.63 -8.19 -18.28
C ASN A 143 -4.31 -9.20 -17.32
N ALA A 144 -4.48 -8.82 -16.05
CA ALA A 144 -5.09 -9.67 -15.03
C ALA A 144 -6.55 -10.10 -15.32
N VAL A 145 -7.28 -9.36 -16.17
CA VAL A 145 -8.69 -9.66 -16.49
C VAL A 145 -8.82 -10.75 -17.54
N ASN A 146 -7.94 -10.75 -18.54
CA ASN A 146 -7.99 -11.71 -19.64
C ASN A 146 -6.92 -12.80 -19.56
N THR A 147 -6.03 -12.74 -18.58
CA THR A 147 -5.10 -13.81 -18.24
C THR A 147 -5.53 -14.44 -16.93
N VAL A 148 -6.24 -15.57 -17.03
CA VAL A 148 -6.90 -16.23 -15.90
C VAL A 148 -6.30 -17.61 -15.62
N GLY A 149 -6.65 -18.19 -14.46
CA GLY A 149 -6.25 -19.54 -14.09
C GLY A 149 -4.80 -19.64 -13.62
N ALA A 150 -4.18 -20.79 -13.85
CA ALA A 150 -2.86 -21.12 -13.31
C ALA A 150 -1.76 -20.12 -13.70
N LEU A 151 -1.87 -19.46 -14.86
CA LEU A 151 -0.86 -18.50 -15.29
C LEU A 151 -0.81 -17.25 -14.39
N ALA A 152 -1.95 -16.80 -13.88
CA ALA A 152 -2.03 -15.64 -13.00
C ALA A 152 -1.81 -15.98 -11.52
N SER A 153 -2.01 -17.24 -11.11
CA SER A 153 -2.01 -17.65 -9.70
C SER A 153 -0.86 -18.58 -9.29
N ASN A 154 -0.22 -19.29 -10.23
CA ASN A 154 0.84 -20.23 -9.91
C ASN A 154 2.20 -19.49 -9.80
N PRO A 155 2.84 -19.49 -8.63
CA PRO A 155 4.08 -18.76 -8.40
C PRO A 155 5.25 -19.26 -9.28
N ASN A 156 5.20 -20.50 -9.78
CA ASN A 156 6.25 -21.06 -10.63
C ASN A 156 6.38 -20.32 -11.98
N TYR A 157 5.31 -19.69 -12.48
CA TYR A 157 5.38 -18.87 -13.69
C TYR A 157 5.98 -17.49 -13.44
N ARG A 158 6.11 -17.07 -12.17
CA ARG A 158 6.55 -15.73 -11.75
C ARG A 158 5.82 -14.60 -12.49
N ALA A 159 4.60 -14.86 -12.97
CA ALA A 159 3.83 -13.89 -13.74
C ALA A 159 3.41 -12.73 -12.82
N VAL A 160 3.74 -11.50 -13.21
CA VAL A 160 3.42 -10.29 -12.45
C VAL A 160 2.37 -9.47 -13.18
N MET A 161 1.12 -9.89 -13.04
CA MET A 161 -0.03 -9.12 -13.52
C MET A 161 -0.40 -7.99 -12.57
N THR A 162 -0.14 -8.19 -11.27
CA THR A 162 -0.38 -7.21 -10.22
C THR A 162 0.76 -7.19 -9.22
N TRP A 163 0.97 -6.03 -8.60
CA TRP A 163 1.93 -5.84 -7.51
C TRP A 163 1.43 -4.70 -6.61
N SER A 164 2.04 -4.50 -5.44
CA SER A 164 1.53 -3.58 -4.43
C SER A 164 2.44 -2.40 -4.15
N ALA A 165 1.82 -1.28 -3.78
CA ALA A 165 2.46 -0.12 -3.18
C ALA A 165 1.79 0.16 -1.84
N ASN A 166 2.55 0.07 -0.74
CA ASN A 166 2.04 0.21 0.61
C ASN A 166 2.58 1.48 1.24
N VAL A 167 1.70 2.39 1.66
CA VAL A 167 2.14 3.56 2.40
C VAL A 167 2.43 3.14 3.84
N VAL A 168 3.67 3.36 4.26
CA VAL A 168 4.14 3.06 5.60
C VAL A 168 4.59 4.34 6.29
N CYS A 169 4.50 4.35 7.62
CA CYS A 169 5.08 5.38 8.46
C CYS A 169 6.02 4.70 9.45
N PRO A 170 7.26 4.39 9.05
CA PRO A 170 8.23 3.84 9.98
C PRO A 170 8.42 4.80 11.15
N PHE A 171 8.58 4.24 12.35
CA PHE A 171 8.85 5.06 13.52
C PHE A 171 10.31 5.55 13.48
N ASP A 172 10.48 6.86 13.46
CA ASP A 172 11.78 7.51 13.64
C ASP A 172 11.76 8.24 15.00
N PRO A 173 12.58 7.82 15.97
CA PRO A 173 12.65 8.49 17.27
C PRO A 173 13.35 9.85 17.20
N THR A 174 14.06 10.16 16.12
CA THR A 174 14.89 11.35 15.99
C THR A 174 14.04 12.60 16.12
N GLY A 175 14.25 13.33 17.21
CA GLY A 175 13.49 14.53 17.54
C GLY A 175 12.02 14.27 17.83
N PHE A 176 11.55 13.02 18.01
CA PHE A 176 10.14 12.72 18.29
C PHE A 176 9.70 13.15 19.69
N ALA A 177 10.60 13.06 20.68
CA ALA A 177 10.37 13.58 22.02
C ALA A 177 10.12 15.10 22.01
N GLY A 178 9.33 15.58 22.97
CA GLY A 178 8.95 16.99 23.07
C GLY A 178 7.47 17.17 23.43
N ASN A 179 6.94 18.34 23.07
CA ASN A 179 5.58 18.74 23.43
C ASN A 179 4.55 18.30 22.39
N PHE A 180 3.42 17.84 22.88
CA PHE A 180 2.29 17.37 22.09
C PHE A 180 1.02 18.06 22.58
N ARG A 181 0.18 18.46 21.64
CA ARG A 181 -1.17 18.94 21.89
C ARG A 181 -2.12 17.76 22.09
N VAL A 182 -2.93 17.82 23.14
CA VAL A 182 -4.04 16.90 23.37
C VAL A 182 -5.14 17.21 22.36
N ARG A 183 -5.52 16.21 21.55
CA ARG A 183 -6.73 16.28 20.71
C ARG A 183 -7.93 15.70 21.45
N GLU A 184 -7.70 14.62 22.19
CA GLU A 184 -8.71 13.90 22.93
C GLU A 184 -8.05 13.20 24.12
N ASP A 185 -8.66 13.34 25.30
CA ASP A 185 -8.34 12.60 26.50
C ASP A 185 -9.65 12.25 27.21
N GLU A 186 -10.17 11.05 26.98
CA GLU A 186 -11.43 10.62 27.58
C GLU A 186 -11.28 10.22 29.06
N TRP A 187 -10.05 10.08 29.56
CA TRP A 187 -9.78 9.98 31.01
C TRP A 187 -9.99 11.33 31.73
N ALA A 188 -10.09 12.41 30.94
CA ALA A 188 -10.44 13.76 31.38
C ALA A 188 -9.45 14.39 32.37
N ASP A 189 -8.18 13.99 32.32
CA ASP A 189 -7.10 14.67 33.04
C ASP A 189 -6.63 15.93 32.30
N TRP A 190 -6.84 15.97 30.98
CA TRP A 190 -6.49 17.08 30.10
C TRP A 190 -7.63 17.45 29.17
N GLY A 191 -7.77 18.74 28.88
CA GLY A 191 -8.67 19.25 27.86
C GLY A 191 -8.07 19.21 26.46
N ALA A 192 -8.92 19.18 25.43
CA ALA A 192 -8.47 19.35 24.06
C ALA A 192 -7.80 20.73 23.89
N GLY A 193 -6.58 20.74 23.34
CA GLY A 193 -5.74 21.93 23.20
C GLY A 193 -4.61 22.04 24.23
N ASP A 194 -4.70 21.33 25.36
CA ASP A 194 -3.65 21.29 26.38
C ASP A 194 -2.37 20.66 25.85
N VAL A 195 -1.26 20.89 26.56
CA VAL A 195 0.06 20.41 26.17
C VAL A 195 0.58 19.39 27.17
N VAL A 196 1.00 18.24 26.65
CA VAL A 196 1.64 17.15 27.38
C VAL A 196 2.99 16.81 26.75
N THR A 197 3.82 16.03 27.43
CA THR A 197 5.21 15.81 27.00
C THR A 197 5.51 14.34 26.77
N VAL A 198 6.09 14.04 25.60
CA VAL A 198 6.87 12.82 25.35
C VAL A 198 8.29 13.08 25.86
N THR A 199 8.67 12.46 26.96
CA THR A 199 9.93 12.72 27.67
C THR A 199 11.13 12.03 27.02
N ALA A 200 10.90 10.90 26.36
CA ALA A 200 11.93 10.15 25.67
C ALA A 200 11.35 9.39 24.47
N ALA A 201 12.18 9.17 23.45
CA ALA A 201 11.90 8.32 22.31
C ALA A 201 13.16 7.50 21.98
N THR A 202 13.00 6.19 21.81
CA THR A 202 14.05 5.25 21.40
C THR A 202 13.59 4.51 20.13
N ALA A 203 14.41 3.62 19.56
CA ALA A 203 14.05 2.92 18.32
C ALA A 203 12.70 2.18 18.35
N ASN A 204 12.23 1.77 19.53
CA ASN A 204 11.04 0.95 19.70
C ASN A 204 10.16 1.37 20.89
N THR A 205 10.43 2.51 21.52
CA THR A 205 9.61 3.00 22.63
C THR A 205 9.49 4.52 22.67
N ILE A 206 8.42 5.00 23.31
CA ILE A 206 8.33 6.38 23.81
C ILE A 206 7.92 6.38 25.28
N SER A 207 8.29 7.42 26.01
CA SER A 207 7.88 7.66 27.40
C SER A 207 6.96 8.87 27.46
N LEU A 208 5.77 8.70 28.05
CA LEU A 208 4.75 9.75 28.17
C LEU A 208 4.65 10.23 29.62
N ARG A 209 4.88 11.53 29.84
CA ARG A 209 4.51 12.22 31.08
C ARG A 209 3.17 12.91 30.85
N VAL A 210 2.11 12.11 30.93
CA VAL A 210 0.73 12.56 30.68
C VAL A 210 -0.16 12.42 31.91
N TYR A 211 -0.10 11.30 32.63
CA TYR A 211 -0.97 11.07 33.78
C TYR A 211 -0.19 10.79 35.07
N PRO A 212 -0.81 11.06 36.23
CA PRO A 212 -1.90 12.00 36.42
C PRO A 212 -1.50 13.43 36.06
N ASN A 213 -2.45 14.26 35.69
CA ASN A 213 -2.27 15.70 35.69
C ASN A 213 -1.89 16.16 37.12
N PRO A 214 -0.82 16.96 37.31
CA PRO A 214 -0.41 17.46 38.61
C PRO A 214 -1.49 18.21 39.40
N ALA A 215 -2.51 18.75 38.72
CA ALA A 215 -3.65 19.39 39.37
C ALA A 215 -4.57 18.41 40.12
N TYR A 216 -4.59 17.13 39.72
CA TYR A 216 -5.52 16.12 40.24
C TYR A 216 -4.82 14.95 40.93
N GLY A 217 -3.53 14.72 40.67
CA GLY A 217 -2.81 13.57 41.21
C GLY A 217 -1.30 13.71 41.20
N THR A 218 -0.61 12.61 41.47
CA THR A 218 0.86 12.54 41.50
C THR A 218 1.35 11.47 40.53
N ALA A 219 2.15 11.89 39.55
CA ALA A 219 2.84 10.98 38.64
C ALA A 219 4.04 10.32 39.35
N ILE A 220 4.09 8.99 39.30
CA ILE A 220 5.17 8.19 39.89
C ILE A 220 6.18 7.79 38.81
N ALA A 221 5.70 7.45 37.61
CA ALA A 221 6.52 7.04 36.48
C ALA A 221 5.91 7.51 35.16
N ASP A 222 6.74 7.60 34.12
CA ASP A 222 6.25 7.79 32.75
C ASP A 222 5.56 6.53 32.26
N ILE A 223 4.55 6.69 31.40
CA ILE A 223 3.95 5.57 30.69
C ILE A 223 4.86 5.24 29.51
N VAL A 224 5.46 4.05 29.53
CA VAL A 224 6.28 3.53 28.44
C VAL A 224 5.38 2.84 27.42
N VAL A 225 5.42 3.33 26.19
CA VAL A 225 4.70 2.79 25.04
C VAL A 225 5.71 2.05 24.15
N ASN A 226 5.48 0.78 23.89
CA ASN A 226 6.24 -0.01 22.92
C ASN A 226 5.70 0.24 21.52
N ILE A 227 6.58 0.29 20.53
CA ILE A 227 6.24 0.62 19.14
C ILE A 227 6.92 -0.42 18.24
N ASN A 228 6.17 -0.95 17.27
CA ASN A 228 6.74 -1.66 16.15
C ASN A 228 7.31 -0.62 15.16
N PRO A 229 8.65 -0.53 14.99
CA PRO A 229 9.25 0.53 14.19
C PRO A 229 8.93 0.45 12.71
N ALA A 230 8.50 -0.71 12.20
CA ALA A 230 8.14 -0.86 10.80
C ALA A 230 6.71 -0.36 10.50
N THR A 231 5.80 -0.48 11.47
CA THR A 231 4.37 -0.25 11.25
C THR A 231 3.78 0.90 12.06
N GLY A 232 4.48 1.37 13.09
CA GLY A 232 3.96 2.35 14.05
C GLY A 232 2.92 1.78 15.01
N ALA A 233 2.59 0.48 14.94
CA ALA A 233 1.67 -0.16 15.89
C ALA A 233 2.25 -0.10 17.31
N ALA A 234 1.42 0.30 18.27
CA ALA A 234 1.86 0.59 19.62
C ALA A 234 1.16 -0.28 20.66
N THR A 235 1.84 -0.56 21.78
CA THR A 235 1.26 -1.24 22.94
C THR A 235 1.81 -0.68 24.23
N VAL A 236 1.01 -0.74 25.29
CA VAL A 236 1.40 -0.36 26.64
C VAL A 236 1.24 -1.59 27.52
N SER A 237 2.34 -2.14 27.99
CA SER A 237 2.32 -3.23 28.98
C SER A 237 1.78 -2.70 30.31
N ASN A 238 1.14 -3.59 31.10
CA ASN A 238 0.65 -3.25 32.43
C ASN A 238 1.76 -2.62 33.28
N GLN A 239 1.56 -1.36 33.66
CA GLN A 239 2.51 -0.59 34.45
C GLN A 239 1.78 0.39 35.36
N LYS A 240 2.31 0.62 36.56
CA LYS A 240 1.86 1.69 37.46
C LYS A 240 2.43 3.02 36.99
N TYR A 241 1.58 4.02 36.82
CA TYR A 241 2.01 5.35 36.38
C TYR A 241 1.85 6.42 37.46
N GLY A 242 0.90 6.26 38.40
CA GLY A 242 0.69 7.28 39.43
C GLY A 242 -0.43 6.97 40.42
N ARG A 243 -0.92 8.03 41.07
CA ARG A 243 -2.01 7.96 42.05
C ARG A 243 -2.87 9.24 42.06
N TYR A 244 -4.16 9.07 42.37
CA TYR A 244 -5.09 10.16 42.68
C TYR A 244 -5.43 10.09 44.18
N GLY A 245 -4.90 11.01 44.97
CA GLY A 245 -4.93 10.91 46.43
C GLY A 245 -4.20 9.65 46.92
N SER A 246 -4.90 8.79 47.66
CA SER A 246 -4.38 7.49 48.12
C SER A 246 -4.58 6.34 47.11
N THR A 247 -5.33 6.56 46.03
CA THR A 247 -5.66 5.53 45.06
C THR A 247 -4.55 5.43 44.01
N GLU A 248 -3.80 4.33 44.02
CA GLU A 248 -2.83 4.02 42.96
C GLU A 248 -3.53 3.56 41.67
N VAL A 249 -2.94 3.88 40.52
CA VAL A 249 -3.48 3.56 39.21
C VAL A 249 -2.40 3.03 38.27
N SER A 250 -2.76 1.98 37.54
CA SER A 250 -1.99 1.36 36.47
C SER A 250 -2.70 1.50 35.13
N VAL A 251 -1.94 1.29 34.05
CA VAL A 251 -2.43 1.38 32.69
C VAL A 251 -1.96 0.20 31.85
N THR A 252 -2.79 -0.21 30.90
CA THR A 252 -2.44 -1.15 29.82
C THR A 252 -3.18 -0.76 28.55
N SER A 253 -2.60 -1.00 27.38
CA SER A 253 -3.32 -0.78 26.11
C SER A 253 -4.38 -1.85 25.88
N VAL A 254 -5.46 -1.50 25.19
CA VAL A 254 -6.54 -2.42 24.78
C VAL A 254 -6.73 -2.41 23.27
N GLY A 255 -6.98 -3.59 22.69
CA GLY A 255 -7.25 -3.74 21.26
C GLY A 255 -6.02 -3.50 20.38
N THR A 256 -6.25 -3.47 19.07
CA THR A 256 -5.20 -3.34 18.04
C THR A 256 -5.11 -1.93 17.45
N SER A 257 -6.00 -1.02 17.83
CA SER A 257 -6.09 0.35 17.31
C SER A 257 -5.22 1.32 18.12
N ASN A 258 -3.95 0.99 18.28
CA ASN A 258 -2.97 1.78 19.02
C ASN A 258 -1.80 2.09 18.09
N PHE A 259 -1.49 3.37 17.88
CA PHE A 259 -0.50 3.81 16.89
C PHE A 259 0.33 4.98 17.37
N VAL A 260 1.61 4.96 17.02
CA VAL A 260 2.54 6.09 17.12
C VAL A 260 3.15 6.30 15.73
N PHE A 261 2.75 7.38 15.08
CA PHE A 261 3.20 7.71 13.73
C PHE A 261 4.13 8.92 13.76
N ALA A 262 5.44 8.66 13.70
CA ALA A 262 6.47 9.70 13.71
C ALA A 262 6.34 10.69 12.56
N CYS A 263 6.00 10.19 11.36
CA CYS A 263 5.88 10.99 10.15
C CYS A 263 4.73 12.01 10.18
N THR A 264 3.64 11.73 10.91
CA THR A 264 2.49 12.65 11.10
C THR A 264 2.53 13.34 12.45
N GLY A 265 3.44 12.93 13.34
CA GLY A 265 3.50 13.40 14.72
C GLY A 265 2.28 13.01 15.55
N THR A 266 1.58 11.92 15.22
CA THR A 266 0.35 11.51 15.91
C THR A 266 0.57 10.34 16.85
N ILE A 267 -0.10 10.37 18.00
CA ILE A 267 -0.15 9.26 18.96
C ILE A 267 -1.63 8.99 19.24
N ASP A 268 -2.10 7.79 18.95
CA ASP A 268 -3.46 7.34 19.23
C ASP A 268 -3.38 6.08 20.09
N LEU A 269 -3.79 6.17 21.35
CA LEU A 269 -3.75 5.06 22.29
C LEU A 269 -5.12 4.85 22.92
N ARG A 270 -5.54 3.60 23.02
CA ARG A 270 -6.71 3.16 23.76
C ARG A 270 -6.25 2.45 25.02
N LEU A 271 -6.43 3.10 26.16
CA LEU A 271 -5.82 2.75 27.42
C LEU A 271 -6.88 2.32 28.43
N ASN A 272 -6.70 1.17 29.06
CA ASN A 272 -7.46 0.75 30.24
C ASN A 272 -6.72 1.24 31.48
N HIS A 273 -7.37 2.10 32.26
CA HIS A 273 -6.90 2.54 33.56
C HIS A 273 -7.49 1.59 34.60
N HIS A 274 -6.66 1.04 35.49
CA HIS A 274 -7.10 -0.03 36.38
C HIS A 274 -6.29 -0.07 37.69
N VAL A 275 -6.78 -0.88 38.64
CA VAL A 275 -6.08 -1.16 39.89
C VAL A 275 -4.73 -1.81 39.61
N PRO A 276 -3.62 -1.39 40.26
CA PRO A 276 -2.32 -2.02 40.08
C PRO A 276 -2.35 -3.54 40.27
N GLY A 277 -1.74 -4.26 39.35
CA GLY A 277 -1.69 -5.73 39.37
C GLY A 277 -2.99 -6.45 38.97
N ALA A 278 -4.10 -5.74 38.77
CA ALA A 278 -5.40 -6.34 38.41
C ALA A 278 -6.04 -5.62 37.21
N THR A 279 -5.70 -6.04 35.99
CA THR A 279 -6.20 -5.43 34.73
C THR A 279 -7.72 -5.55 34.55
N SER A 280 -8.35 -6.55 35.17
CA SER A 280 -9.80 -6.75 35.17
C SER A 280 -10.56 -5.79 36.11
N SER A 281 -9.88 -5.23 37.11
CA SER A 281 -10.43 -4.21 38.02
C SER A 281 -10.25 -2.83 37.40
N SER A 282 -11.00 -2.59 36.33
CA SER A 282 -10.91 -1.40 35.48
C SER A 282 -11.64 -0.20 36.07
N TYR A 283 -11.03 0.98 35.98
CA TYR A 283 -11.66 2.29 36.14
C TYR A 283 -12.25 2.82 34.82
N GLY A 284 -11.94 2.16 33.70
CA GLY A 284 -12.49 2.41 32.38
C GLY A 284 -11.42 2.33 31.28
N THR A 285 -11.89 2.30 30.03
CA THR A 285 -11.04 2.27 28.83
C THR A 285 -11.30 3.52 28.00
N TYR A 286 -10.25 4.28 27.73
CA TYR A 286 -10.33 5.64 27.24
C TYR A 286 -9.34 5.90 26.10
N TRP A 287 -9.71 6.78 25.19
CA TRP A 287 -8.82 7.29 24.17
C TRP A 287 -7.91 8.40 24.71
N LEU A 288 -6.63 8.30 24.37
CA LEU A 288 -5.67 9.39 24.41
C LEU A 288 -5.18 9.62 22.98
N ARG A 289 -5.49 10.79 22.42
CA ARG A 289 -5.03 11.20 21.08
C ARG A 289 -4.25 12.49 21.16
N LEU A 290 -3.01 12.44 20.67
CA LEU A 290 -2.08 13.54 20.73
C LEU A 290 -1.57 13.91 19.32
N THR A 291 -1.14 15.15 19.17
CA THR A 291 -0.38 15.56 17.98
C THR A 291 0.77 16.47 18.38
N LYS A 292 1.94 16.16 17.84
CA LYS A 292 3.17 16.91 18.07
C LYS A 292 3.01 18.39 17.70
N LEU A 293 3.59 19.26 18.52
CA LEU A 293 3.65 20.70 18.28
C LEU A 293 4.73 21.08 17.28
#